data_AF-A0A5B1B7A2-F1
#
_entry.id   AF-A0A5B1B7A2-F1
#
_cell.length_a   1.000
_cell.length_b   1.000
_cell.length_c   1.000
_cell.angle_alpha   90.00
_cell.angle_beta   90.00
_cell.angle_gamma   90.00
#
_symmetry.space_group_name_H-M   'P 1'
#
loop_
_entity.id
_entity.type
_entity.pdbx_description
1 polymer ?
#
loop_
_entity_poly.entity_id
_entity_poly.type
_entity_poly.pdbx_seq_one_letter_code
_entity_poly.pdbx_strand_id
1 'polypeptide(L)'
;MLVFYIAANLKKGFVIEYASVLLLIAGFVIYVLYMPVLNLITQKNDLTLKSTNTILLFAFLTAILPNSLTDIGILVANLFLILGIRSVLTLGSGKHIKATILDASLCIGIASLAYFWSIAFISILFLGILYFEPKNYRNWVIPIIGLMIVYILTNCFTLVFYDSFFEINNYMNAVSFSFENYLTKDSIFSSGVLIICVVFFFSMYITKFKRKPAKTKPVVNLILMQLLVGLIIVIIAPEKNTSEMIFIAGPLAIIGTTYLELDYNELVKEINIWVFLLIPFIALLF
;
A
#
# COMPACT_ATOMS: atom_id res chain seq x y z
N MET A 1 15.95 8.39 -4.49
CA MET A 1 15.39 7.03 -4.70
C MET A 1 16.44 5.95 -4.48
N LEU A 2 17.42 5.83 -5.38
CA LEU A 2 18.53 4.87 -5.25
C LEU A 2 19.33 5.08 -3.95
N VAL A 3 19.58 6.35 -3.59
CA VAL A 3 20.23 6.74 -2.32
C VAL A 3 19.47 6.28 -1.08
N PHE A 4 18.14 6.39 -1.06
CA PHE A 4 17.33 5.99 0.10
C PHE A 4 17.28 4.47 0.27
N TYR A 5 17.19 3.73 -0.83
CA TYR A 5 17.21 2.28 -0.80
C TYR A 5 18.58 1.72 -0.37
N ILE A 6 19.66 2.32 -0.86
CA ILE A 6 21.02 1.99 -0.41
C ILE A 6 21.21 2.35 1.06
N ALA A 7 20.77 3.53 1.52
CA ALA A 7 20.88 3.95 2.91
C ALA A 7 20.13 3.02 3.88
N ALA A 8 18.93 2.56 3.52
CA ALA A 8 18.16 1.60 4.31
C ALA A 8 18.87 0.23 4.43
N ASN A 9 19.48 -0.24 3.35
CA ASN A 9 20.22 -1.51 3.36
C ASN A 9 21.57 -1.42 4.09
N LEU A 10 22.23 -0.25 4.10
CA LEU A 10 23.47 -0.03 4.84
C LEU A 10 23.25 -0.05 6.37
N LYS A 11 22.09 0.40 6.86
CA LYS A 11 21.76 0.42 8.31
C LYS A 11 21.59 -0.99 8.91
N LYS A 12 21.33 -2.03 8.10
CA LYS A 12 21.08 -3.41 8.54
C LYS A 12 22.36 -4.27 8.72
N GLY A 13 23.52 -3.77 8.28
CA GLY A 13 24.78 -4.51 8.29
C GLY A 13 24.89 -5.48 7.11
N PHE A 14 25.94 -5.32 6.30
CA PHE A 14 26.12 -6.07 5.07
C PHE A 14 26.91 -7.37 5.30
N VAL A 15 26.36 -8.50 4.86
CA VAL A 15 27.15 -9.74 4.62
C VAL A 15 27.06 -10.02 3.11
N ILE A 16 28.21 -9.95 2.44
CA ILE A 16 28.29 -10.04 0.98
C ILE A 16 28.24 -11.52 0.58
N GLU A 17 27.07 -11.96 0.14
CA GLU A 17 26.83 -13.27 -0.44
C GLU A 17 26.06 -13.08 -1.76
N TYR A 18 26.34 -13.87 -2.81
CA TYR A 18 25.75 -13.64 -4.14
C TYR A 18 24.20 -13.65 -4.13
N ALA A 19 23.61 -14.45 -3.25
CA ALA A 19 22.16 -14.51 -3.05
C ALA A 19 21.59 -13.21 -2.45
N SER A 20 22.30 -12.57 -1.50
CA SER A 20 21.83 -11.33 -0.86
C SER A 20 21.87 -10.13 -1.82
N VAL A 21 22.83 -10.10 -2.75
CA VAL A 21 22.92 -9.05 -3.78
C VAL A 21 21.76 -9.16 -4.79
N LEU A 22 21.43 -10.37 -5.24
CA LEU A 22 20.34 -10.58 -6.20
C LEU A 22 18.99 -10.21 -5.59
N LEU A 23 18.81 -10.54 -4.32
CA LEU A 23 17.63 -10.22 -3.51
C LEU A 23 17.45 -8.69 -3.36
N LEU A 24 18.55 -7.96 -3.12
CA LEU A 24 18.55 -6.50 -3.06
C LEU A 24 18.18 -5.83 -4.39
N ILE A 25 18.71 -6.34 -5.51
CA ILE A 25 18.36 -5.82 -6.85
C ILE A 25 16.87 -6.06 -7.14
N ALA A 26 16.35 -7.25 -6.81
CA ALA A 26 14.94 -7.57 -6.98
C ALA A 26 14.04 -6.64 -6.15
N GLY A 27 14.37 -6.41 -4.88
CA GLY A 27 13.64 -5.48 -4.01
C GLY A 27 13.62 -4.04 -4.54
N PHE A 28 14.76 -3.57 -5.07
CA PHE A 28 14.85 -2.25 -5.69
C PHE A 28 13.95 -2.12 -6.93
N VAL A 29 13.96 -3.13 -7.80
CA VAL A 29 13.11 -3.15 -9.01
C VAL A 29 11.63 -3.10 -8.64
N ILE A 30 11.21 -3.90 -7.65
CA ILE A 30 9.83 -3.91 -7.15
C ILE A 30 9.43 -2.52 -6.62
N TYR A 31 10.30 -1.89 -5.82
CA TYR A 31 10.07 -0.55 -5.29
C TYR A 31 9.93 0.50 -6.41
N VAL A 32 10.79 0.43 -7.44
CA VAL A 32 10.70 1.34 -8.60
C VAL A 32 9.44 1.09 -9.41
N LEU A 33 8.99 -0.15 -9.57
CA LEU A 33 7.77 -0.51 -10.32
C LEU A 33 6.48 -0.04 -9.63
N TYR A 34 6.48 0.10 -8.31
CA TYR A 34 5.33 0.62 -7.56
C TYR A 34 4.99 2.08 -7.97
N MET A 35 6.01 2.92 -8.12
CA MET A 35 5.88 4.35 -8.41
C MET A 35 5.11 4.71 -9.68
N PRO A 36 5.41 4.15 -10.87
CA PRO A 36 4.66 4.43 -12.09
C PRO A 36 3.23 3.93 -11.99
N VAL A 37 2.97 2.80 -11.30
CA VAL A 37 1.61 2.29 -11.10
C VAL A 37 0.79 3.29 -10.26
N LEU A 38 1.37 3.82 -9.17
CA LEU A 38 0.73 4.86 -8.36
C LEU A 38 0.40 6.12 -9.18
N ASN A 39 1.35 6.58 -9.99
CA ASN A 39 1.15 7.75 -10.85
C ASN A 39 0.10 7.52 -11.96
N LEU A 40 0.05 6.31 -12.54
CA LEU A 40 -0.99 5.95 -13.51
C LEU A 40 -2.38 5.95 -12.86
N ILE A 41 -2.49 5.54 -11.60
CA ILE A 41 -3.77 5.58 -10.85
C ILE A 41 -4.22 7.02 -10.63
N THR A 42 -3.33 7.92 -10.20
CA THR A 42 -3.71 9.31 -9.94
C THR A 42 -4.09 10.07 -11.22
N GLN A 43 -3.33 9.86 -12.30
CA GLN A 43 -3.60 10.52 -13.58
C GLN A 43 -4.85 10.00 -14.29
N LYS A 44 -5.13 8.68 -14.26
CA LYS A 44 -6.31 8.12 -14.94
C LYS A 44 -7.63 8.46 -14.27
N ASN A 45 -7.60 8.74 -12.97
CA ASN A 45 -8.81 8.99 -12.19
C ASN A 45 -9.02 10.48 -11.85
N ASP A 46 -8.24 11.38 -12.47
CA ASP A 46 -8.25 12.83 -12.22
C ASP A 46 -8.26 13.18 -10.73
N LEU A 47 -7.53 12.38 -9.94
CA LEU A 47 -7.47 12.56 -8.49
C LEU A 47 -6.60 13.75 -8.10
N THR A 48 -5.59 14.00 -8.94
CA THR A 48 -4.59 15.07 -8.83
C THR A 48 -4.40 15.76 -10.19
N LEU A 49 -3.88 16.99 -10.17
CA LEU A 49 -3.59 17.84 -11.33
C LEU A 49 -2.31 17.40 -12.06
N LYS A 50 -2.21 16.10 -12.40
CA LYS A 50 -1.07 15.50 -13.15
C LYS A 50 0.31 15.82 -12.58
N SER A 51 0.42 16.15 -11.30
CA SER A 51 1.71 16.52 -10.72
C SER A 51 2.53 15.30 -10.31
N THR A 52 3.85 15.40 -10.52
CA THR A 52 4.85 14.43 -10.05
C THR A 52 4.95 14.38 -8.52
N ASN A 53 4.24 15.26 -7.81
CA ASN A 53 4.29 15.34 -6.35
C ASN A 53 3.87 14.04 -5.68
N THR A 54 3.06 13.19 -6.35
CA THR A 54 2.56 11.95 -5.71
C THR A 54 3.67 10.94 -5.54
N ILE A 55 4.54 10.84 -6.53
CA ILE A 55 5.74 10.02 -6.49
C ILE A 55 6.70 10.56 -5.42
N LEU A 56 6.86 11.87 -5.35
CA LEU A 56 7.75 12.52 -4.38
C LEU A 56 7.29 12.27 -2.94
N LEU A 57 6.01 12.50 -2.64
CA LEU A 57 5.47 12.34 -1.29
C LEU A 57 5.50 10.86 -0.88
N PHE A 58 5.17 9.94 -1.78
CA PHE A 58 5.32 8.52 -1.51
C PHE A 58 6.78 8.14 -1.19
N ALA A 59 7.75 8.65 -1.95
CA ALA A 59 9.16 8.41 -1.71
C ALA A 59 9.61 8.84 -0.31
N PHE A 60 9.15 10.01 0.15
CA PHE A 60 9.47 10.52 1.48
C PHE A 60 8.84 9.67 2.56
N LEU A 61 7.58 9.27 2.40
CA LEU A 61 6.94 8.36 3.35
C LEU A 61 7.63 7.01 3.46
N THR A 62 8.04 6.42 2.35
CA THR A 62 8.76 5.14 2.37
C THR A 62 10.20 5.28 2.87
N ALA A 63 10.83 6.46 2.72
CA ALA A 63 12.17 6.71 3.26
C ALA A 63 12.18 6.76 4.80
N ILE A 64 11.07 7.15 5.44
CA ILE A 64 10.89 7.09 6.90
C ILE A 64 10.81 5.63 7.39
N LEU A 65 10.57 4.68 6.49
CA LEU A 65 10.29 3.27 6.76
C LEU A 65 11.42 2.34 6.24
N PRO A 66 12.65 2.42 6.77
CA PRO A 66 13.75 1.59 6.26
C PRO A 66 13.46 0.09 6.40
N ASN A 67 12.83 -0.33 7.51
CA ASN A 67 12.48 -1.73 7.75
C ASN A 67 11.54 -2.28 6.66
N SER A 68 10.61 -1.46 6.16
CA SER A 68 9.69 -1.85 5.08
C SER A 68 10.41 -2.11 3.76
N LEU A 69 11.52 -1.39 3.50
CA LEU A 69 12.28 -1.52 2.27
C LEU A 69 13.21 -2.75 2.28
N THR A 70 13.50 -3.29 3.46
CA THR A 70 14.35 -4.47 3.61
C THR A 70 13.58 -5.79 3.55
N ASP A 71 12.26 -5.75 3.70
CA ASP A 71 11.40 -6.93 3.61
C ASP A 71 10.77 -7.04 2.22
N ILE A 72 11.18 -8.06 1.47
CA ILE A 72 10.71 -8.27 0.11
C ILE A 72 9.29 -8.82 0.07
N GLY A 73 8.89 -9.65 1.03
CA GLY A 73 7.52 -10.17 1.08
C GLY A 73 6.52 -9.03 1.17
N ILE A 74 6.82 -8.05 2.01
CA ILE A 74 6.00 -6.85 2.20
C ILE A 74 6.04 -5.92 0.97
N LEU A 75 7.20 -5.76 0.32
CA LEU A 75 7.30 -4.99 -0.93
C LEU A 75 6.48 -5.61 -2.07
N VAL A 76 6.57 -6.94 -2.22
CA VAL A 76 5.79 -7.70 -3.21
C VAL A 76 4.30 -7.57 -2.91
N ALA A 77 3.88 -7.75 -1.66
CA ALA A 77 2.51 -7.58 -1.24
C ALA A 77 1.98 -6.17 -1.58
N ASN A 78 2.76 -5.13 -1.28
CA ASN A 78 2.35 -3.75 -1.56
C ASN A 78 2.20 -3.48 -3.08
N LEU A 79 3.10 -4.02 -3.90
CA LEU A 79 3.01 -3.92 -5.36
C LEU A 79 1.75 -4.62 -5.91
N PHE A 80 1.43 -5.81 -5.44
CA PHE A 80 0.22 -6.51 -5.88
C PHE A 80 -1.05 -5.84 -5.37
N LEU A 81 -1.04 -5.26 -4.16
CA LEU A 81 -2.17 -4.50 -3.65
C LEU A 81 -2.48 -3.28 -4.51
N ILE A 82 -1.47 -2.47 -4.87
CA ILE A 82 -1.71 -1.29 -5.71
C ILE A 82 -2.21 -1.67 -7.11
N LEU A 83 -1.76 -2.81 -7.66
CA LEU A 83 -2.30 -3.38 -8.90
C LEU A 83 -3.76 -3.81 -8.74
N GLY A 84 -4.10 -4.46 -7.62
CA GLY A 84 -5.47 -4.83 -7.28
C GLY A 84 -6.38 -3.60 -7.21
N ILE A 85 -5.95 -2.56 -6.50
CA ILE A 85 -6.69 -1.30 -6.39
C ILE A 85 -6.85 -0.61 -7.74
N ARG A 86 -5.82 -0.61 -8.58
CA ARG A 86 -5.94 -0.11 -9.97
C ARG A 86 -7.10 -0.79 -10.70
N SER A 87 -7.20 -2.12 -10.58
CA SER A 87 -8.29 -2.89 -11.18
C SER A 87 -9.64 -2.60 -10.51
N VAL A 88 -9.70 -2.32 -9.21
CA VAL A 88 -10.93 -1.84 -8.53
C VAL A 88 -11.38 -0.49 -9.10
N LEU A 89 -10.45 0.43 -9.32
CA LEU A 89 -10.77 1.77 -9.82
C LEU A 89 -11.23 1.75 -11.29
N THR A 90 -10.72 0.82 -12.11
CA THR A 90 -11.20 0.67 -13.50
C THR A 90 -12.63 0.16 -13.60
N LEU A 91 -13.20 -0.49 -12.56
CA LEU A 91 -14.64 -0.81 -12.52
C LEU A 91 -15.50 0.45 -12.73
N GLY A 92 -15.07 1.59 -12.19
CA GLY A 92 -15.81 2.84 -12.33
C GLY A 92 -15.95 3.33 -13.78
N SER A 93 -15.10 2.85 -14.68
CA SER A 93 -15.20 3.13 -16.12
C SER A 93 -16.22 2.24 -16.85
N GLY A 94 -16.78 1.22 -16.20
CA GLY A 94 -17.77 0.29 -16.77
C GLY A 94 -17.24 -0.67 -17.84
N LYS A 95 -15.92 -0.70 -18.08
CA LYS A 95 -15.29 -1.58 -19.08
C LYS A 95 -14.95 -2.93 -18.46
N HIS A 96 -15.41 -4.02 -19.08
CA HIS A 96 -15.08 -5.40 -18.72
C HIS A 96 -15.20 -5.72 -17.21
N ILE A 97 -16.32 -5.35 -16.57
CA ILE A 97 -16.49 -5.44 -15.10
C ILE A 97 -16.12 -6.82 -14.51
N LYS A 98 -16.54 -7.91 -15.15
CA LYS A 98 -16.26 -9.26 -14.63
C LYS A 98 -14.75 -9.60 -14.65
N ALA A 99 -14.04 -9.18 -15.69
CA ALA A 99 -12.61 -9.42 -15.82
C ALA A 99 -11.83 -8.56 -14.83
N THR A 100 -12.21 -7.30 -14.65
CA THR A 100 -11.53 -6.40 -13.71
C THR A 100 -11.73 -6.82 -12.25
N ILE A 101 -12.90 -7.34 -11.88
CA ILE A 101 -13.11 -7.93 -10.54
C ILE A 101 -12.23 -9.16 -10.33
N LEU A 102 -12.15 -10.04 -11.33
CA LEU A 102 -11.31 -11.23 -11.27
C LEU A 102 -9.84 -10.85 -11.12
N ASP A 103 -9.33 -9.94 -11.96
CA ASP A 103 -7.96 -9.44 -11.91
C ASP A 103 -7.63 -8.85 -10.53
N ALA A 104 -8.55 -8.05 -9.97
CA ALA A 104 -8.37 -7.47 -8.64
C ALA A 104 -8.30 -8.54 -7.54
N SER A 105 -9.20 -9.53 -7.57
CA SER A 105 -9.22 -10.62 -6.59
C SER A 105 -7.97 -11.51 -6.67
N LEU A 106 -7.47 -11.80 -7.88
CA LEU A 106 -6.22 -12.54 -8.07
C LEU A 106 -5.02 -11.75 -7.52
N CYS A 107 -4.93 -10.45 -7.80
CA CYS A 107 -3.84 -9.62 -7.28
C CYS A 107 -3.85 -9.57 -5.75
N ILE A 108 -5.02 -9.39 -5.12
CA ILE A 108 -5.15 -9.37 -3.65
C ILE A 108 -4.82 -10.76 -3.06
N GLY A 109 -5.25 -11.84 -3.72
CA GLY A 109 -4.90 -13.19 -3.30
C GLY A 109 -3.40 -13.45 -3.37
N ILE A 110 -2.72 -13.06 -4.45
CA ILE A 110 -1.26 -13.17 -4.56
C ILE A 110 -0.57 -12.32 -3.49
N ALA A 111 -1.05 -11.10 -3.22
CA ALA A 111 -0.52 -10.28 -2.12
C ALA A 111 -0.66 -10.99 -0.76
N SER A 112 -1.78 -11.69 -0.53
CA SER A 112 -2.02 -12.44 0.69
C SER A 112 -1.10 -13.63 0.89
N LEU A 113 -0.47 -14.17 -0.16
CA LEU A 113 0.56 -15.20 -0.07
C LEU A 113 1.93 -14.64 0.33
N ALA A 114 2.21 -13.40 -0.09
CA ALA A 114 3.45 -12.71 0.29
C ALA A 114 3.37 -12.16 1.72
N TYR A 115 2.20 -11.66 2.12
CA TYR A 115 1.93 -11.20 3.46
C TYR A 115 0.49 -11.51 3.87
N PHE A 116 0.32 -12.39 4.87
CA PHE A 116 -0.99 -12.95 5.26
C PHE A 116 -2.09 -11.89 5.46
N TRP A 117 -1.79 -10.80 6.18
CA TRP A 117 -2.78 -9.76 6.51
C TRP A 117 -3.22 -8.92 5.30
N SER A 118 -2.54 -9.01 4.15
CA SER A 118 -2.98 -8.35 2.91
C SER A 118 -4.34 -8.87 2.42
N ILE A 119 -4.80 -10.03 2.90
CA ILE A 119 -6.15 -10.54 2.61
C ILE A 119 -7.27 -9.55 3.00
N ALA A 120 -7.04 -8.69 4.02
CA ALA A 120 -8.02 -7.71 4.48
C ALA A 120 -8.45 -6.72 3.37
N PHE A 121 -7.59 -6.48 2.38
CA PHE A 121 -7.88 -5.62 1.22
C PHE A 121 -9.00 -6.16 0.31
N ILE A 122 -9.40 -7.43 0.46
CA ILE A 122 -10.59 -7.97 -0.24
C ILE A 122 -11.86 -7.17 0.11
N SER A 123 -11.92 -6.59 1.31
CA SER A 123 -13.02 -5.73 1.74
C SER A 123 -13.22 -4.52 0.82
N ILE A 124 -12.12 -3.97 0.28
CA ILE A 124 -12.16 -2.84 -0.66
C ILE A 124 -12.75 -3.27 -2.00
N LEU A 125 -12.48 -4.50 -2.44
CA LEU A 125 -13.06 -5.04 -3.67
C LEU A 125 -14.59 -5.12 -3.58
N PHE A 126 -15.12 -5.60 -2.45
CA PHE A 126 -16.57 -5.62 -2.20
C PHE A 126 -17.17 -4.20 -2.17
N LEU A 127 -16.49 -3.24 -1.53
CA LEU A 127 -16.91 -1.84 -1.57
C LEU A 127 -16.90 -1.26 -2.98
N GLY A 128 -15.90 -1.60 -3.80
CA GLY A 128 -15.83 -1.22 -5.21
C GLY A 128 -17.02 -1.73 -6.01
N ILE A 129 -17.40 -3.00 -5.82
CA ILE A 129 -18.60 -3.59 -6.45
C ILE A 129 -19.87 -2.84 -6.00
N LEU A 130 -19.99 -2.55 -4.70
CA LEU A 130 -21.14 -1.83 -4.14
C LEU A 130 -21.29 -0.42 -4.73
N TYR A 131 -20.18 0.32 -4.91
CA TYR A 131 -20.23 1.68 -5.45
C TYR A 131 -20.47 1.74 -6.95
N PHE A 132 -19.89 0.82 -7.73
CA PHE A 132 -19.92 0.91 -9.20
C PHE A 132 -21.00 0.04 -9.84
N GLU A 133 -21.25 -1.18 -9.35
CA GLU A 133 -22.25 -2.10 -9.91
C GLU A 133 -22.99 -2.93 -8.84
N PRO A 134 -23.85 -2.31 -8.02
CA PRO A 134 -24.56 -3.04 -6.96
C PRO A 134 -25.63 -4.01 -7.52
N LYS A 135 -26.13 -3.78 -8.73
CA LYS A 135 -27.33 -4.47 -9.27
C LYS A 135 -27.07 -5.92 -9.71
N ASN A 136 -25.83 -6.29 -10.01
CA ASN A 136 -25.49 -7.60 -10.57
C ASN A 136 -24.99 -8.55 -9.48
N TYR A 137 -25.85 -9.43 -8.96
CA TYR A 137 -25.48 -10.41 -7.92
C TYR A 137 -24.30 -11.32 -8.33
N ARG A 138 -24.17 -11.62 -9.63
CA ARG A 138 -23.06 -12.45 -10.16
C ARG A 138 -21.69 -11.85 -9.86
N ASN A 139 -21.59 -10.53 -9.77
CA ASN A 139 -20.33 -9.83 -9.52
C ASN A 139 -19.82 -10.05 -8.08
N TRP A 140 -20.70 -10.37 -7.13
CA TRP A 140 -20.35 -10.60 -5.73
C TRP A 140 -19.67 -11.95 -5.49
N VAL A 141 -19.89 -12.91 -6.39
CA VAL A 141 -19.29 -14.26 -6.28
C VAL A 141 -17.88 -14.30 -6.88
N ILE A 142 -17.58 -13.42 -7.84
CA ILE A 142 -16.29 -13.40 -8.56
C ILE A 142 -15.08 -13.24 -7.61
N PRO A 143 -15.09 -12.35 -6.59
CA PRO A 143 -14.00 -12.25 -5.62
C PRO A 143 -13.66 -13.58 -4.94
N ILE A 144 -14.67 -14.36 -4.57
CA ILE A 144 -14.51 -15.65 -3.90
C ILE A 144 -13.88 -16.66 -4.86
N ILE A 145 -14.30 -16.65 -6.12
CA ILE A 145 -13.70 -17.49 -7.17
C ILE A 145 -12.22 -17.14 -7.37
N GLY A 146 -11.87 -15.84 -7.39
CA GLY A 146 -10.47 -15.42 -7.51
C GLY A 146 -9.59 -15.90 -6.37
N LEU A 147 -10.07 -15.83 -5.13
CA LEU A 147 -9.34 -16.37 -3.97
C LEU A 147 -9.19 -17.89 -4.05
N MET A 148 -10.24 -18.61 -4.48
CA MET A 148 -10.17 -20.06 -4.69
C MET A 148 -9.15 -20.45 -5.76
N ILE A 149 -9.03 -19.68 -6.84
CA ILE A 149 -8.01 -19.90 -7.88
C ILE A 149 -6.61 -19.78 -7.28
N VAL A 150 -6.35 -18.73 -6.49
CA VAL A 150 -5.05 -18.54 -5.83
C VAL A 150 -4.78 -19.70 -4.87
N TYR A 151 -5.77 -20.11 -4.07
CA TYR A 151 -5.62 -21.24 -3.15
C TYR A 151 -5.28 -22.56 -3.87
N ILE A 152 -5.96 -22.86 -4.98
CA ILE A 152 -5.68 -24.05 -5.79
C ILE A 152 -4.27 -23.97 -6.40
N LEU A 153 -3.90 -22.82 -6.95
CA LEU A 153 -2.56 -22.60 -7.52
C LEU A 153 -1.46 -22.79 -6.49
N THR A 154 -1.64 -22.25 -5.28
CA THR A 154 -0.68 -22.44 -4.18
C THR A 154 -0.55 -23.91 -3.82
N ASN A 155 -1.65 -24.65 -3.69
CA ASN A 155 -1.58 -26.09 -3.42
C ASN A 155 -0.87 -26.86 -4.53
N CYS A 156 -1.16 -26.56 -5.80
CA CYS A 156 -0.44 -27.16 -6.93
C CYS A 156 1.07 -26.87 -6.85
N PHE A 157 1.45 -25.64 -6.51
CA PHE A 157 2.85 -25.28 -6.35
C PHE A 157 3.51 -26.03 -5.18
N THR A 158 2.90 -26.04 -4.00
CA THR A 158 3.44 -26.73 -2.82
C THR A 158 3.57 -28.23 -3.05
N LEU A 159 2.60 -28.85 -3.73
CA LEU A 159 2.63 -30.27 -4.03
C LEU A 159 3.74 -30.64 -5.03
N VAL A 160 4.05 -29.78 -6.00
CA VAL A 160 5.14 -30.02 -6.97
C VAL A 160 6.53 -29.85 -6.35
N PHE A 161 6.71 -28.86 -5.47
CA PHE A 161 8.05 -28.52 -4.94
C PHE A 161 8.36 -29.12 -3.57
N TYR A 162 7.34 -29.34 -2.75
CA TYR A 162 7.48 -29.75 -1.34
C TYR A 162 6.71 -31.03 -1.02
N ASP A 163 6.08 -31.68 -2.01
CA ASP A 163 5.32 -32.94 -1.89
C ASP A 163 4.33 -32.96 -0.72
N SER A 164 3.78 -31.79 -0.38
CA SER A 164 2.88 -31.58 0.74
C SER A 164 1.76 -30.62 0.37
N PHE A 165 0.62 -30.74 1.04
CA PHE A 165 -0.48 -29.79 0.89
C PHE A 165 -0.16 -28.49 1.63
N PHE A 166 -0.73 -27.38 1.16
CA PHE A 166 -0.57 -26.11 1.83
C PHE A 166 -1.33 -26.11 3.17
N GLU A 167 -0.58 -26.23 4.27
CA GLU A 167 -1.14 -26.19 5.62
C GLU A 167 -1.51 -24.76 6.03
N ILE A 168 -2.79 -24.43 5.88
CA ILE A 168 -3.34 -23.12 6.28
C ILE A 168 -3.01 -22.79 7.74
N ASN A 169 -3.04 -23.78 8.65
CA ASN A 169 -2.81 -23.55 10.08
C ASN A 169 -1.40 -23.06 10.41
N ASN A 170 -0.37 -23.50 9.66
CA ASN A 170 0.99 -23.02 9.83
C ASN A 170 1.23 -21.67 9.15
N TYR A 171 0.37 -21.30 8.20
CA TYR A 171 0.40 -20.03 7.50
C TYR A 171 -0.42 -18.92 8.19
N MET A 172 -1.36 -19.29 9.07
CA MET A 172 -2.13 -18.31 9.84
C MET A 172 -1.21 -17.60 10.84
N ASN A 173 -0.81 -16.38 10.48
CA ASN A 173 -0.13 -15.50 11.40
C ASN A 173 -1.04 -15.19 12.58
N ALA A 174 -0.53 -15.40 13.80
CA ALA A 174 -1.24 -15.06 15.02
C ALA A 174 -1.57 -13.55 15.04
N VAL A 175 -2.67 -13.20 15.71
CA VAL A 175 -2.98 -11.80 16.03
C VAL A 175 -2.17 -11.41 17.26
N SER A 176 -1.40 -10.32 17.20
CA SER A 176 -0.73 -9.78 18.38
C SER A 176 -1.16 -8.33 18.62
N PHE A 177 -1.66 -8.07 19.82
CA PHE A 177 -2.00 -6.71 20.27
C PHE A 177 -0.91 -6.08 21.15
N SER A 178 0.23 -6.75 21.35
CA SER A 178 1.38 -6.18 22.07
C SER A 178 2.04 -5.09 21.22
N PHE A 179 2.25 -3.88 21.76
CA PHE A 179 2.91 -2.76 21.05
C PHE A 179 4.37 -2.59 21.49
N GLU A 180 4.91 -3.54 22.24
CA GLU A 180 6.25 -3.44 22.85
C GLU A 180 7.37 -3.31 21.80
N ASN A 181 7.25 -3.96 20.64
CA ASN A 181 8.25 -3.87 19.57
C ASN A 181 8.33 -2.48 18.91
N TYR A 182 7.24 -1.69 18.96
CA TYR A 182 7.26 -0.31 18.50
C TYR A 182 8.02 0.62 19.45
N LEU A 183 8.30 0.20 20.70
CA LEU A 183 9.00 1.02 21.70
C LEU A 183 10.53 1.04 21.54
N THR A 184 11.06 0.45 20.46
CA THR A 184 12.47 0.61 20.08
C THR A 184 12.70 2.01 19.52
N LYS A 185 13.79 2.70 19.93
CA LYS A 185 14.02 4.14 19.64
C LYS A 185 13.80 4.52 18.18
N ASP A 186 14.35 3.75 17.24
CA ASP A 186 14.21 3.98 15.80
C ASP A 186 12.76 3.78 15.30
N SER A 187 12.06 2.76 15.82
CA SER A 187 10.67 2.43 15.42
C SER A 187 9.65 3.42 15.99
N ILE A 188 9.88 3.99 17.19
CA ILE A 188 9.00 5.01 17.78
C ILE A 188 8.96 6.25 16.88
N PHE A 189 10.13 6.70 16.41
CA PHE A 189 10.19 7.93 15.61
C PHE A 189 9.46 7.77 14.28
N SER A 190 9.76 6.71 13.52
CA SER A 190 9.12 6.44 12.23
C SER A 190 7.59 6.25 12.35
N SER A 191 7.15 5.50 13.36
CA SER A 191 5.72 5.27 13.61
C SER A 191 4.99 6.55 14.04
N GLY A 192 5.58 7.34 14.95
CA GLY A 192 5.00 8.59 15.43
C GLY A 192 4.81 9.61 14.32
N VAL A 193 5.83 9.81 13.47
CA VAL A 193 5.75 10.72 12.31
C VAL A 193 4.63 10.29 11.36
N LEU A 194 4.54 8.99 11.04
CA LEU A 194 3.49 8.50 10.16
C LEU A 194 2.08 8.64 10.75
N ILE A 195 1.91 8.39 12.05
CA ILE A 195 0.63 8.59 12.74
C ILE A 195 0.22 10.07 12.67
N ILE A 196 1.15 10.99 12.90
CA ILE A 196 0.89 12.44 12.78
C ILE A 196 0.47 12.78 11.34
N CYS A 197 1.17 12.26 10.33
CA CYS A 197 0.78 12.47 8.93
C CYS A 197 -0.61 11.90 8.63
N VAL A 198 -0.92 10.69 9.12
CA VAL A 198 -2.24 10.06 8.97
C VAL A 198 -3.33 10.94 9.56
N VAL A 199 -3.17 11.37 10.82
CA VAL A 199 -4.17 12.20 11.51
C VAL A 199 -4.35 13.54 10.79
N PHE A 200 -3.25 14.18 10.36
CA PHE A 200 -3.29 15.44 9.63
C PHE A 200 -4.05 15.31 8.31
N PHE A 201 -3.65 14.37 7.45
CA PHE A 201 -4.28 14.19 6.14
C PHE A 201 -5.73 13.69 6.24
N PHE A 202 -6.04 12.84 7.22
CA PHE A 202 -7.41 12.38 7.47
C PHE A 202 -8.32 13.52 7.96
N SER A 203 -7.85 14.37 8.86
CA SER A 203 -8.58 15.56 9.32
C SER A 203 -8.86 16.54 8.17
N MET A 204 -7.85 16.79 7.34
CA MET A 204 -7.98 17.66 6.17
C MET A 204 -8.93 17.10 5.13
N TYR A 205 -8.95 15.77 4.97
CA TYR A 205 -9.90 15.08 4.11
C TYR A 205 -11.35 15.39 4.49
N ILE A 206 -11.73 15.18 5.77
CA ILE A 206 -13.10 15.40 6.25
C ILE A 206 -13.57 16.84 6.00
N THR A 207 -12.64 17.80 6.17
CA THR A 207 -12.94 19.22 6.08
C THR A 207 -13.12 19.71 4.64
N LYS A 208 -12.28 19.24 3.70
CA LYS A 208 -12.22 19.81 2.34
C LYS A 208 -12.94 18.98 1.27
N PHE A 209 -13.16 17.67 1.48
CA PHE A 209 -13.68 16.79 0.42
C PHE A 209 -15.20 16.75 0.27
N LYS A 210 -15.99 17.40 1.15
CA LYS A 210 -17.45 17.56 0.94
C LYS A 210 -17.79 18.24 -0.39
N ARG A 211 -16.84 18.96 -1.01
CA ARG A 211 -17.04 19.82 -2.19
C ARG A 211 -16.63 19.21 -3.54
N LYS A 212 -16.13 17.97 -3.59
CA LYS A 212 -15.73 17.33 -4.88
C LYS A 212 -16.94 16.86 -5.71
N PRO A 213 -16.84 16.87 -7.06
CA PRO A 213 -17.94 16.48 -7.96
C PRO A 213 -18.35 15.01 -7.77
N ALA A 214 -19.63 14.71 -8.00
CA ALA A 214 -20.23 13.39 -7.72
C ALA A 214 -19.51 12.20 -8.40
N LYS A 215 -18.85 12.42 -9.55
CA LYS A 215 -18.12 11.39 -10.29
C LYS A 215 -16.81 10.94 -9.63
N THR A 216 -16.13 11.80 -8.86
CA THR A 216 -14.85 11.46 -8.20
C THR A 216 -15.05 10.99 -6.76
N LYS A 217 -16.22 11.22 -6.16
CA LYS A 217 -16.58 10.74 -4.81
C LYS A 217 -16.34 9.23 -4.58
N PRO A 218 -16.77 8.30 -5.46
CA PRO A 218 -16.57 6.87 -5.21
C PRO A 218 -15.09 6.47 -5.24
N VAL A 219 -14.31 6.99 -6.18
CA VAL A 219 -12.86 6.74 -6.30
C VAL A 219 -12.12 7.21 -5.05
N VAL A 220 -12.45 8.42 -4.60
CA VAL A 220 -11.84 9.02 -3.41
C VAL A 220 -12.21 8.24 -2.14
N ASN A 221 -13.47 7.82 -2.00
CA ASN A 221 -13.90 6.98 -0.88
C ASN A 221 -13.17 5.63 -0.86
N LEU A 222 -12.85 5.04 -2.02
CA LEU A 222 -12.06 3.81 -2.08
C LEU A 222 -10.63 4.01 -1.58
N ILE A 223 -10.00 5.14 -1.89
CA ILE A 223 -8.65 5.48 -1.37
C ILE A 223 -8.68 5.70 0.14
N LEU A 224 -9.75 6.30 0.67
CA LEU A 224 -9.91 6.43 2.12
C LEU A 224 -10.14 5.07 2.80
N MET A 225 -10.92 4.20 2.18
CA MET A 225 -11.10 2.83 2.68
C MET A 225 -9.79 2.04 2.62
N GLN A 226 -8.95 2.29 1.62
CA GLN A 226 -7.59 1.76 1.57
C GLN A 226 -6.74 2.23 2.76
N LEU A 227 -6.81 3.51 3.12
CA LEU A 227 -6.12 4.04 4.29
C LEU A 227 -6.62 3.36 5.59
N LEU A 228 -7.94 3.21 5.75
CA LEU A 228 -8.54 2.57 6.93
C LEU A 228 -8.15 1.10 7.04
N VAL A 229 -8.19 0.34 5.94
CA VAL A 229 -7.77 -1.06 5.93
C VAL A 229 -6.28 -1.19 6.25
N GLY A 230 -5.44 -0.30 5.72
CA GLY A 230 -4.02 -0.24 6.08
C GLY A 230 -3.79 0.00 7.57
N LEU A 231 -4.56 0.90 8.20
CA LEU A 231 -4.51 1.13 9.65
C LEU A 231 -4.92 -0.10 10.45
N ILE A 232 -5.98 -0.79 10.02
CA ILE A 232 -6.44 -2.02 10.66
C ILE A 232 -5.33 -3.09 10.62
N ILE A 233 -4.63 -3.23 9.50
CA ILE A 233 -3.51 -4.19 9.37
C ILE A 233 -2.40 -3.86 10.37
N VAL A 234 -2.00 -2.60 10.48
CA VAL A 234 -0.96 -2.16 11.44
C VAL A 234 -1.35 -2.44 12.91
N ILE A 235 -2.65 -2.47 13.23
CA ILE A 235 -3.12 -2.77 14.58
C ILE A 235 -3.07 -4.27 14.87
N ILE A 236 -3.46 -5.10 13.89
CA ILE A 236 -3.73 -6.53 14.08
C ILE A 236 -2.47 -7.39 13.93
N ALA A 237 -1.50 -6.91 13.15
CA ALA A 237 -0.44 -7.78 12.70
C ALA A 237 0.61 -8.09 13.79
N PRO A 238 1.19 -9.31 13.74
CA PRO A 238 1.95 -9.88 14.85
C PRO A 238 3.31 -9.25 15.06
N GLU A 239 3.99 -8.93 13.96
CA GLU A 239 5.37 -8.46 13.95
C GLU A 239 5.40 -6.96 13.69
N LYS A 240 5.19 -6.21 14.78
CA LYS A 240 5.18 -4.75 14.80
C LYS A 240 6.57 -4.14 14.62
N ASN A 241 7.15 -4.38 13.46
CA ASN A 241 8.51 -4.00 13.09
C ASN A 241 8.54 -2.78 12.15
N THR A 242 7.44 -2.01 12.13
CA THR A 242 7.24 -0.81 11.28
C THR A 242 7.10 -1.10 9.78
N SER A 243 7.39 -2.32 9.33
CA SER A 243 7.31 -2.75 7.93
C SER A 243 5.90 -2.69 7.33
N GLU A 244 4.89 -2.99 8.14
CA GLU A 244 3.47 -3.03 7.74
C GLU A 244 2.89 -1.65 7.41
N MET A 245 3.52 -0.58 7.92
CA MET A 245 3.06 0.80 7.70
C MET A 245 3.20 1.23 6.23
N ILE A 246 3.94 0.47 5.41
CA ILE A 246 4.07 0.73 3.97
C ILE A 246 2.72 0.70 3.24
N PHE A 247 1.74 -0.08 3.73
CA PHE A 247 0.41 -0.16 3.15
C PHE A 247 -0.38 1.15 3.28
N ILE A 248 -0.02 2.00 4.25
CA ILE A 248 -0.60 3.32 4.49
C ILE A 248 0.06 4.38 3.61
N ALA A 249 1.34 4.21 3.26
CA ALA A 249 2.11 5.20 2.50
C ALA A 249 1.50 5.54 1.13
N GLY A 250 1.00 4.54 0.42
CA GLY A 250 0.33 4.70 -0.89
C GLY A 250 -0.88 5.64 -0.84
N PRO A 251 -1.94 5.31 -0.10
CA PRO A 251 -3.15 6.15 -0.03
C PRO A 251 -2.85 7.51 0.62
N LEU A 252 -1.94 7.57 1.59
CA LEU A 252 -1.55 8.85 2.20
C LEU A 252 -0.85 9.77 1.19
N ALA A 253 -0.02 9.22 0.30
CA ALA A 253 0.63 9.98 -0.75
C ALA A 253 -0.39 10.65 -1.68
N ILE A 254 -1.44 9.92 -2.09
CA ILE A 254 -2.49 10.46 -2.96
C ILE A 254 -3.30 11.56 -2.27
N ILE A 255 -3.65 11.37 -1.00
CA ILE A 255 -4.39 12.37 -0.22
C ILE A 255 -3.52 13.62 -0.01
N GLY A 256 -2.26 13.42 0.35
CA GLY A 256 -1.33 14.50 0.62
C GLY A 256 -0.98 15.34 -0.60
N THR A 257 -0.94 14.74 -1.79
CA THR A 257 -0.77 15.52 -3.01
C THR A 257 -1.99 16.27 -3.43
N THR A 258 -3.17 15.70 -3.24
CA THR A 258 -4.41 16.46 -3.41
C THR A 258 -4.42 17.68 -2.49
N TYR A 259 -3.85 17.58 -1.28
CA TYR A 259 -3.70 18.72 -0.37
C TYR A 259 -2.69 19.76 -0.88
N LEU A 260 -1.52 19.33 -1.37
CA LEU A 260 -0.50 20.22 -1.96
C LEU A 260 -0.95 20.94 -3.24
N GLU A 261 -1.95 20.40 -3.92
CA GLU A 261 -2.51 20.94 -5.16
C GLU A 261 -3.73 21.84 -4.93
N LEU A 262 -4.22 21.98 -3.69
CA LEU A 262 -5.26 22.95 -3.38
C LEU A 262 -4.72 24.37 -3.61
N ASP A 263 -5.59 25.26 -4.11
CA ASP A 263 -5.29 26.67 -4.35
C ASP A 263 -4.98 27.40 -3.03
N TYR A 264 -3.72 27.34 -2.62
CA TYR A 264 -3.13 28.08 -1.51
C TYR A 264 -2.07 29.04 -2.05
N ASN A 265 -1.70 30.05 -1.24
CA ASN A 265 -0.58 30.94 -1.57
C ASN A 265 0.71 30.14 -1.81
N GLU A 266 1.50 30.53 -2.82
CA GLU A 266 2.72 29.83 -3.26
C GLU A 266 3.70 29.56 -2.11
N LEU A 267 3.84 30.51 -1.18
CA LEU A 267 4.69 30.36 0.02
C LEU A 267 4.26 29.19 0.93
N VAL A 268 2.96 28.96 1.10
CA VAL A 268 2.45 27.86 1.95
C VAL A 268 2.74 26.52 1.29
N LYS A 269 2.67 26.47 -0.04
CA LYS A 269 2.99 25.28 -0.83
C LYS A 269 4.48 24.93 -0.73
N GLU A 270 5.36 25.91 -0.86
CA GLU A 270 6.80 25.71 -0.73
C GLU A 270 7.19 25.25 0.68
N ILE A 271 6.68 25.90 1.73
CA ILE A 271 6.95 25.52 3.13
C ILE A 271 6.55 24.07 3.37
N ASN A 272 5.38 23.65 2.90
CA ASN A 272 4.91 22.29 3.12
C ASN A 272 5.81 21.25 2.41
N ILE A 273 6.26 21.54 1.19
CA ILE A 273 7.19 20.67 0.46
C ILE A 273 8.53 20.56 1.20
N TRP A 274 9.07 21.68 1.70
CA TRP A 274 10.32 21.67 2.47
C TRP A 274 10.20 20.88 3.77
N VAL A 275 9.08 21.00 4.48
CA VAL A 275 8.81 20.20 5.69
C VAL A 275 8.80 18.71 5.35
N PHE A 276 8.08 18.29 4.31
CA PHE A 276 8.05 16.88 3.88
C PHE A 276 9.41 16.37 3.39
N LEU A 277 10.23 17.23 2.81
CA LEU A 277 11.58 16.87 2.36
C LEU A 277 12.55 16.65 3.54
N LEU A 278 12.44 17.44 4.61
CA LEU A 278 13.37 17.37 5.76
C LEU A 278 13.06 16.20 6.72
N ILE A 279 11.79 15.82 6.86
CA ILE A 279 11.35 14.73 7.74
C ILE A 279 12.13 13.41 7.54
N PRO A 280 12.28 12.86 6.31
CA PRO A 280 12.99 11.61 6.11
C PRO A 280 14.49 11.72 6.41
N PHE A 281 15.12 12.89 6.22
CA PHE A 281 16.54 13.07 6.59
C PHE A 281 16.72 13.05 8.11
N ILE A 282 15.80 13.66 8.85
CA ILE A 282 15.81 13.60 10.32
C ILE A 282 15.57 12.15 10.77
N ALA A 283 14.60 11.45 10.17
CA ALA A 283 14.30 10.05 10.49
C ALA A 283 15.47 9.09 10.22
N LEU A 284 16.35 9.40 9.27
CA LEU A 284 17.53 8.61 8.95
C LEU A 284 18.71 8.87 9.90
N LEU A 285 18.74 10.06 10.51
CA LEU A 285 19.80 10.52 11.41
C LEU A 285 19.59 10.04 12.85
N PHE A 286 18.33 9.76 13.21
CA PHE A 286 17.92 9.12 14.46
C PHE A 286 17.72 7.60 14.30
#